data_AF-A0A0S9CKM6-F1
#
_entry.id   AF-A0A0S9CKM6-F1
#
_cell.length_a   1.000
_cell.length_b   1.000
_cell.length_c   1.000
_cell.angle_alpha   90.00
_cell.angle_beta   90.00
_cell.angle_gamma   90.00
#
_symmetry.space_group_name_H-M   'P 1'
#
loop_
_entity.id
_entity.type
_entity.pdbx_description
1 polymer ?
#
loop_
_entity_poly.entity_id
_entity_poly.type
_entity_poly.pdbx_seq_one_letter_code
_entity_poly.pdbx_strand_id
1 'polypeptide(L)'
;MFGKVSTVLPKPLAVISHGHGGHAKDHTFIANDLVAKGYVVASVEHEERPGDPPMANSGDLAKLRRPVWRIGADSIRFVIAEMARRGFVDPSILKP
;
A
#
# COMPACT_ATOMS: atom_id res chain seq x y z
N MET A 1 -39.80 -12.64 3.34
CA MET A 1 -38.97 -12.14 2.22
C MET A 1 -37.62 -11.75 2.82
N PHE A 2 -36.67 -12.69 2.92
CA PHE A 2 -35.34 -12.43 3.48
C PHE A 2 -34.46 -11.85 2.36
N GLY A 3 -34.05 -10.60 2.51
CA GLY A 3 -33.12 -9.96 1.58
C GLY A 3 -31.80 -10.72 1.54
N LYS A 4 -31.31 -11.04 0.35
CA LYS A 4 -29.97 -11.60 0.15
C LYS A 4 -28.96 -10.66 0.81
N VAL A 5 -28.32 -11.12 1.89
CA VAL A 5 -27.03 -10.57 2.29
C VAL A 5 -26.10 -10.85 1.12
N SER A 6 -25.75 -9.82 0.35
CA SER A 6 -24.77 -9.94 -0.71
C SER A 6 -23.42 -10.15 -0.03
N THR A 7 -23.03 -11.41 0.16
CA THR A 7 -21.71 -11.78 0.68
C THR A 7 -20.69 -11.45 -0.40
N VAL A 8 -20.20 -10.21 -0.44
CA VAL A 8 -19.03 -9.85 -1.25
C VAL A 8 -17.90 -10.72 -0.72
N LEU A 9 -17.49 -11.71 -1.51
CA LEU A 9 -16.32 -12.51 -1.18
C LEU A 9 -15.12 -11.56 -1.02
N PRO A 10 -14.27 -11.75 0.00
CA PRO A 10 -13.09 -10.90 0.18
C PRO A 10 -12.23 -10.94 -1.09
N LYS A 11 -11.91 -9.76 -1.63
CA LYS A 11 -11.07 -9.63 -2.82
C LYS A 11 -9.59 -9.65 -2.42
N PRO A 12 -8.68 -10.13 -3.29
CA PRO A 12 -7.26 -10.02 -3.03
C PRO A 12 -6.83 -8.54 -2.99
N LEU A 13 -5.93 -8.20 -2.05
CA LEU A 13 -5.34 -6.87 -1.92
C LEU A 13 -4.08 -6.78 -2.79
N ALA A 14 -3.97 -5.72 -3.58
CA ALA A 14 -2.70 -5.27 -4.15
C ALA A 14 -2.33 -3.90 -3.56
N VAL A 15 -1.13 -3.78 -3.01
CA VAL A 15 -0.58 -2.50 -2.55
C VAL A 15 0.46 -2.03 -3.53
N ILE A 16 0.31 -0.80 -4.02
CA ILE A 16 1.27 -0.16 -4.93
C ILE A 16 1.99 0.94 -4.17
N SER A 17 3.32 0.86 -4.17
CA SER A 17 4.21 1.87 -3.61
C SER A 17 4.93 2.57 -4.75
N HIS A 18 4.84 3.90 -4.82
CA HIS A 18 5.67 4.65 -5.75
C HIS A 18 7.15 4.63 -5.32
N GLY A 19 8.03 4.95 -6.26
CA GLY A 19 9.45 5.22 -5.98
C GLY A 19 9.66 6.62 -5.40
N HIS A 20 10.89 6.92 -4.97
CA HIS A 20 11.24 8.25 -4.48
C HIS A 20 10.94 9.34 -5.53
N GLY A 21 10.35 10.45 -5.08
CA GLY A 21 9.96 11.58 -5.95
C GLY A 21 8.73 11.33 -6.82
N GLY A 22 8.10 10.15 -6.73
CA GLY A 22 6.83 9.86 -7.39
C GLY A 22 5.63 10.11 -6.50
N HIS A 23 4.46 9.81 -7.04
CA HIS A 23 3.15 9.96 -6.41
C HIS A 23 2.31 8.70 -6.56
N ALA A 24 1.29 8.55 -5.70
CA ALA A 24 0.39 7.40 -5.68
C ALA A 24 -0.36 7.19 -7.00
N LYS A 25 -0.50 8.24 -7.82
CA LYS A 25 -1.21 8.17 -9.11
C LYS A 25 -0.31 7.79 -10.29
N ASP A 26 1.01 7.78 -10.14
CA ASP A 26 1.94 7.57 -11.26
C ASP A 26 1.80 6.18 -11.89
N HIS A 27 1.29 5.22 -11.11
CA HIS A 27 1.08 3.83 -11.52
C HIS A 27 -0.41 3.49 -11.75
N THR A 28 -1.24 4.48 -12.09
CA THR A 28 -2.69 4.27 -12.32
C THR A 28 -2.98 3.21 -13.39
N PHE A 29 -2.11 3.05 -14.39
CA PHE A 29 -2.27 2.00 -15.41
C PHE A 29 -2.21 0.58 -14.81
N ILE A 30 -1.31 0.34 -13.84
CA ILE A 30 -1.20 -0.93 -13.11
C ILE A 30 -2.43 -1.10 -12.21
N ALA A 31 -2.81 -0.04 -11.50
CA ALA A 31 -3.97 -0.06 -10.60
C ALA A 31 -5.26 -0.42 -11.36
N ASN A 32 -5.51 0.21 -12.51
CA ASN A 32 -6.69 -0.04 -13.32
C ASN A 32 -6.74 -1.48 -13.85
N ASP A 33 -5.61 -2.00 -14.30
CA ASP A 33 -5.50 -3.38 -14.77
C ASP A 33 -5.79 -4.41 -13.65
N LEU A 34 -5.26 -4.18 -12.44
CA LEU A 34 -5.53 -5.03 -11.27
C LEU A 34 -6.99 -4.92 -10.82
N VAL A 35 -7.58 -3.72 -10.81
CA VAL A 35 -9.01 -3.54 -10.52
C VAL A 35 -9.88 -4.31 -11.52
N ALA A 36 -9.56 -4.25 -12.81
CA ALA A 36 -10.27 -5.01 -13.85
C ALA A 36 -10.17 -6.53 -13.64
N LYS A 37 -9.07 -7.00 -13.02
CA LYS A 37 -8.86 -8.39 -12.61
C LYS A 37 -9.50 -8.77 -11.27
N GLY A 38 -10.24 -7.85 -10.65
CA GLY A 38 -11.00 -8.12 -9.43
C GLY A 38 -10.25 -7.87 -8.12
N TYR A 39 -9.08 -7.23 -8.16
CA TYR A 39 -8.35 -6.83 -6.95
C TYR A 39 -8.99 -5.61 -6.29
N VAL A 40 -8.83 -5.52 -4.98
CA VAL A 40 -8.84 -4.22 -4.28
C VAL A 40 -7.41 -3.67 -4.37
N VAL A 41 -7.27 -2.43 -4.84
CA VAL A 41 -5.96 -1.79 -5.01
C VAL A 41 -5.82 -0.61 -4.06
N ALA A 42 -4.74 -0.57 -3.30
CA ALA A 42 -4.34 0.57 -2.47
C ALA A 42 -3.02 1.13 -2.99
N SER A 43 -3.06 2.32 -3.61
CA SER A 43 -1.84 3.05 -3.99
C SER A 43 -1.47 4.02 -2.87
N VAL A 44 -0.29 3.86 -2.28
CA VAL A 44 0.13 4.58 -1.07
C VAL A 44 0.90 5.83 -1.48
N GLU A 45 0.49 6.99 -0.99
CA GLU A 45 1.31 8.20 -1.02
C GLU A 45 2.20 8.20 0.22
N HIS A 46 3.52 8.22 0.01
CA HIS A 46 4.49 8.32 1.11
C HIS A 46 4.75 9.79 1.39
N GLU A 47 4.27 10.27 2.52
CA GLU A 47 4.49 11.65 2.94
C GLU A 47 5.93 11.83 3.45
N GLU A 48 6.69 12.67 2.76
CA GLU A 48 7.94 13.23 3.27
C GLU A 48 7.58 14.37 4.23
N ARG A 49 8.07 14.31 5.48
CA ARG A 49 7.73 15.30 6.51
C ARG A 49 8.66 16.51 6.43
N PRO A 50 8.18 17.71 6.79
CA PRO A 50 9.06 18.86 6.98
C PRO A 50 10.18 18.53 7.97
N GLY A 51 11.43 18.66 7.51
CA GLY A 51 12.62 18.35 8.32
C GLY A 51 13.19 16.95 8.11
N ASP A 52 12.56 16.09 7.30
CA ASP A 52 13.16 14.82 6.91
C ASP A 52 14.44 15.07 6.09
N PRO A 53 15.53 14.33 6.37
CA PRO A 53 16.77 14.50 5.62
C PRO A 53 16.57 14.05 4.16
N PRO A 54 17.22 14.73 3.20
CA PRO A 54 17.12 14.35 1.80
C PRO A 54 17.62 12.91 1.61
N MET A 55 17.00 12.20 0.68
CA MET A 55 17.40 10.83 0.39
C MET A 55 18.85 10.78 -0.08
N ALA A 56 19.67 9.96 0.58
CA ALA A 56 21.05 9.76 0.17
C ALA A 56 21.10 9.21 -1.27
N ASN A 57 21.92 9.81 -2.13
CA ASN A 57 22.09 9.40 -3.53
C ASN A 57 23.49 8.83 -3.84
N SER A 58 24.37 8.77 -2.83
CA SER A 58 25.72 8.24 -2.94
C SER A 58 26.17 7.58 -1.63
N GLY A 59 27.28 6.85 -1.66
CA GLY A 59 27.83 6.12 -0.52
C GLY A 59 27.16 4.75 -0.34
N ASP A 60 27.16 4.23 0.90
CA ASP A 60 26.46 2.98 1.23
C ASP A 60 24.95 3.21 1.34
N LEU A 61 24.27 3.14 0.19
CA LEU A 61 22.82 3.37 0.10
C LEU A 61 22.00 2.39 0.94
N ALA A 62 22.46 1.14 1.09
CA ALA A 62 21.75 0.13 1.87
C ALA A 62 21.78 0.43 3.36
N LYS A 63 22.82 1.10 3.84
CA LYS A 63 22.87 1.65 5.21
C LYS A 63 22.09 2.96 5.31
N LEU A 64 22.34 3.89 4.38
CA LEU A 64 21.85 5.26 4.45
C LEU A 64 20.35 5.40 4.18
N ARG A 65 19.77 4.56 3.32
CA ARG A 65 18.32 4.59 3.00
C ARG A 65 17.47 3.65 3.87
N ARG A 66 18.08 2.77 4.64
CA ARG A 66 17.37 1.81 5.52
C ARG A 66 16.36 2.45 6.46
N PRO A 67 16.63 3.61 7.09
CA PRO A 67 15.63 4.27 7.93
C PRO A 67 14.37 4.65 7.14
N VAL A 68 14.54 5.22 5.94
CA VAL A 68 13.44 5.59 5.04
C VAL A 68 12.66 4.37 4.58
N TRP A 69 13.35 3.28 4.20
CA TRP A 69 12.69 2.04 3.80
C TRP A 69 11.86 1.41 4.92
N ARG A 70 12.33 1.51 6.16
CA ARG A 70 11.58 1.00 7.32
C ARG A 70 10.29 1.79 7.53
N ILE A 71 10.34 3.12 7.40
CA ILE A 71 9.16 3.98 7.44
C ILE A 71 8.18 3.59 6.32
N GLY A 72 8.65 3.46 5.08
CA GLY A 72 7.80 3.03 3.96
C GLY A 72 7.16 1.65 4.18
N ALA A 73 7.92 0.70 4.74
CA ALA A 73 7.40 -0.62 5.09
C ALA A 73 6.33 -0.54 6.18
N ASP A 74 6.51 0.32 7.18
CA ASP A 74 5.51 0.53 8.24
C ASP A 74 4.24 1.20 7.71
N SER A 75 4.36 2.17 6.79
CA SER A 75 3.22 2.76 6.08
C SER A 75 2.43 1.71 5.30
N ILE A 76 3.12 0.81 4.58
CA ILE A 76 2.48 -0.29 3.84
C ILE A 76 1.75 -1.24 4.81
N ARG A 77 2.38 -1.63 5.92
CA ARG A 77 1.75 -2.49 6.94
C ARG A 77 0.50 -1.84 7.54
N PHE A 78 0.57 -0.54 7.83
CA PHE A 78 -0.59 0.22 8.31
C PHE A 78 -1.75 0.16 7.32
N VAL A 79 -1.49 0.40 6.03
CA VAL A 79 -2.52 0.33 4.98
C VAL A 79 -3.13 -1.07 4.91
N ILE A 80 -2.32 -2.13 4.89
CA ILE A 80 -2.80 -3.53 4.87
C ILE A 80 -3.74 -3.79 6.06
N ALA A 81 -3.32 -3.42 7.26
CA ALA A 81 -4.11 -3.57 8.49
C ALA A 81 -5.43 -2.79 8.41
N GLU A 82 -5.40 -1.57 7.91
CA GLU A 82 -6.58 -0.72 7.81
C GLU A 82 -7.58 -1.23 6.76
N MET A 83 -7.10 -1.74 5.63
CA MET A 83 -7.96 -2.34 4.60
C MET A 83 -8.69 -3.58 5.13
N ALA A 84 -8.00 -4.42 5.89
CA ALA A 84 -8.59 -5.58 6.57
C ALA A 84 -9.59 -5.14 7.65
N ARG A 85 -9.21 -4.18 8.51
CA ARG A 85 -10.06 -3.67 9.61
C ARG A 85 -11.36 -3.05 9.10
N ARG A 86 -11.33 -2.41 7.93
CA ARG A 86 -12.51 -1.81 7.27
C ARG A 86 -13.34 -2.81 6.47
N GLY A 87 -12.93 -4.08 6.38
CA GLY A 87 -13.66 -5.13 5.70
C GLY A 87 -13.56 -5.10 4.17
N PHE A 88 -12.56 -4.40 3.61
CA PHE A 88 -12.33 -4.42 2.16
C PHE A 88 -11.73 -5.74 1.68
N VAL A 89 -11.01 -6.44 2.56
CA VAL A 89 -10.26 -7.67 2.29
C VAL A 89 -10.32 -8.60 3.49
N ASP A 90 -9.94 -9.87 3.31
CA ASP A 90 -10.00 -10.88 4.37
C ASP A 90 -9.01 -10.54 5.50
N PRO A 91 -9.44 -10.45 6.77
CA PRO A 91 -8.53 -10.27 7.90
C PRO A 91 -7.44 -11.33 8.06
N SER A 92 -7.58 -12.51 7.42
CA SER A 92 -6.57 -13.56 7.41
C SER A 92 -5.22 -13.11 6.84
N ILE A 93 -5.17 -12.02 6.07
CA ILE A 93 -3.93 -11.44 5.53
C ILE A 93 -3.00 -10.84 6.59
N LEU A 94 -3.49 -10.62 7.82
CA LEU A 94 -2.70 -10.05 8.91
C LEU A 94 -1.91 -11.11 9.70
N LYS A 95 -2.03 -12.38 9.33
CA LYS A 95 -1.27 -13.45 9.97
C LYS A 95 0.22 -13.33 9.59
N PRO A 96 1.14 -13.48 10.56
CA PRO A 96 2.58 -13.40 10.31
C PRO A 96 3.12 -14.53 9.42
#